data_AF-A0A9B0TPX5-F1
#
_entry.id   AF-A0A9B0TPX5-F1
#
_cell.length_a   1.000
_cell.length_b   1.000
_cell.length_c   1.000
_cell.angle_alpha   90.00
_cell.angle_beta   90.00
_cell.angle_gamma   90.00
#
_symmetry.space_group_name_H-M   'P 1'
#
loop_
_entity.id
_entity.type
_entity.pdbx_description
1 polymer ?
#
loop_
_entity_poly.entity_id
_entity_poly.type
_entity_poly.pdbx_seq_one_letter_code
_entity_poly.pdbx_strand_id
1 'polypeptide(L)'
;MAPSHVVLNYQRAGSALGMVEGLDVCATCHELATCQQRGGKKICICNYGFVGNGRTQCVDKNECQFGATVVCGNHTSCHNTPGGFFCICLGGYRATNNNKTFIPNDGTFCTEIDCGSPPEVQHAVLERNHSSSLGSVAHYACQEGFESPGGKITSVCTEKGTWRKSPLTCTEIMTEISDVSVFNNTCVRWKTNPGRMNVRIVYVISIKGQRLDPVESVHKETVNFTTDSRTPEVCLDLYKGTNYSVSISAAPPRRSVPAFIGFQTTEDDILQDDGVFNISILNETCLKLKRHSRRIGSEQMYQFKILGQRLYLNHYYHETSFNITTREQAPVVCLNLYPATDYTVNITLLAPPKQHSVQIRTRTAPAVKQTIINISIFNETCLRWKSLKTADVEEMYLFHIWGQRWYQKEFAQEMAFNSTTSSQAPEMCLDLHPGTNYSVSLLALSSELPVVISLTTQITEPPPPEVEFFTVHGGPIPRLKLRKIKEKNGPISSYQILVLPLARQSTFLCDSEGANSFFSNTTDADGYVAAELLAKDVPDDAMEISIGDRLYYGKYYNAPLKIGKDYCIILRITSEWNKVRRYSCAVWAQVKDSSLTLQQMVGVGLGSVVVVIVLAFLSFSAMWYVTLSFFEE
;
A
#
# COMPACT_ATOMS: atom_id res chain seq x y z
N MET A 1 -5.57 80.89 -44.07
CA MET A 1 -6.08 82.25 -44.41
C MET A 1 -7.10 82.66 -43.35
N ALA A 2 -7.33 83.97 -43.19
CA ALA A 2 -8.18 84.60 -42.16
C ALA A 2 -9.42 85.26 -42.83
N PRO A 3 -10.29 86.05 -42.14
CA PRO A 3 -10.51 86.27 -40.69
C PRO A 3 -11.90 85.64 -40.30
N SER A 4 -12.84 86.11 -39.45
CA SER A 4 -13.07 87.39 -38.74
C SER A 4 -13.82 87.27 -37.40
N HIS A 5 -13.43 88.19 -36.52
CA HIS A 5 -14.03 88.70 -35.28
C HIS A 5 -15.56 88.71 -35.09
N VAL A 6 -15.91 88.34 -33.84
CA VAL A 6 -17.03 88.78 -32.99
C VAL A 6 -17.52 90.21 -33.23
N VAL A 7 -18.84 90.41 -33.16
CA VAL A 7 -19.47 91.68 -32.75
C VAL A 7 -20.37 91.42 -31.53
N LEU A 8 -20.18 92.17 -30.45
CA LEU A 8 -21.07 92.19 -29.30
C LEU A 8 -22.24 93.15 -29.55
N ASN A 9 -23.45 92.78 -29.14
CA ASN A 9 -24.57 93.72 -29.03
C ASN A 9 -25.20 93.57 -27.64
N TYR A 10 -25.42 94.68 -26.95
CA TYR A 10 -25.68 94.71 -25.50
C TYR A 10 -27.03 95.37 -25.21
N GLN A 11 -28.05 94.57 -24.89
CA GLN A 11 -29.36 95.08 -24.45
C GLN A 11 -29.77 94.47 -23.11
N ARG A 12 -29.55 95.23 -22.04
CA ARG A 12 -30.35 95.20 -20.81
C ARG A 12 -31.71 95.88 -21.10
N ALA A 13 -32.81 95.52 -20.44
CA ALA A 13 -33.06 94.39 -19.54
C ALA A 13 -34.57 94.05 -19.53
N GLY A 14 -34.91 92.80 -19.23
CA GLY A 14 -36.24 92.35 -18.86
C GLY A 14 -36.15 91.50 -17.60
N SER A 15 -36.96 91.78 -16.58
CA SER A 15 -36.76 91.26 -15.22
C SER A 15 -37.48 89.93 -14.97
N ALA A 16 -36.73 88.91 -14.58
CA ALA A 16 -37.23 87.79 -13.77
C ALA A 16 -36.17 87.40 -12.74
N LEU A 17 -36.53 87.37 -11.45
CA LEU A 17 -35.64 86.89 -10.40
C LEU A 17 -35.67 85.35 -10.36
N GLY A 18 -35.05 84.73 -11.35
CA GLY A 18 -34.85 83.28 -11.40
C GLY A 18 -33.75 82.86 -10.43
N MET A 19 -34.05 81.96 -9.50
CA MET A 19 -33.06 81.34 -8.61
C MET A 19 -31.98 80.65 -9.44
N VAL A 20 -30.70 80.81 -9.07
CA VAL A 20 -29.60 80.06 -9.69
C VAL A 20 -29.75 78.60 -9.30
N GLU A 21 -30.31 77.78 -10.19
CA GLU A 21 -30.39 76.34 -10.01
C GLU A 21 -28.97 75.73 -9.89
N GLY A 22 -28.87 74.69 -9.07
CA GLY A 22 -27.57 74.17 -8.63
C GLY A 22 -26.71 73.63 -9.77
N LEU A 23 -25.42 73.98 -9.73
CA LEU A 23 -24.36 73.46 -10.59
C LEU A 23 -24.50 71.93 -10.80
N ASP A 24 -24.75 71.49 -12.03
CA ASP A 24 -25.06 70.07 -12.27
C ASP A 24 -23.87 69.19 -11.92
N VAL A 25 -24.02 68.41 -10.84
CA VAL A 25 -23.01 67.49 -10.33
C VAL A 25 -22.54 66.49 -11.39
N CYS A 26 -23.43 66.10 -12.33
CA CYS A 26 -23.09 65.17 -13.39
C CYS A 26 -22.15 65.76 -14.47
N ALA A 27 -22.14 67.07 -14.65
CA ALA A 27 -21.31 67.74 -15.66
C ALA A 27 -19.83 67.86 -15.25
N THR A 28 -19.49 67.48 -14.01
CA THR A 28 -18.14 67.60 -13.43
C THR A 28 -17.68 66.28 -12.77
N CYS A 29 -18.05 65.13 -13.34
CA CYS A 29 -17.52 63.85 -12.94
C CYS A 29 -16.13 63.61 -13.56
N HIS A 30 -15.32 62.78 -12.91
CA HIS A 30 -14.03 62.32 -13.43
C HIS A 30 -14.25 61.47 -14.70
N GLU A 31 -13.28 61.44 -15.62
CA GLU A 31 -13.40 60.68 -16.90
C GLU A 31 -13.68 59.18 -16.68
N LEU A 32 -13.15 58.64 -15.59
CA LEU A 32 -13.36 57.26 -15.13
C LEU A 32 -14.48 57.14 -14.08
N ALA A 33 -15.52 57.97 -14.18
CA ALA A 33 -16.70 57.95 -13.31
C ALA A 33 -18.01 58.13 -14.07
N THR A 34 -19.09 57.59 -13.53
CA THR A 34 -20.46 57.75 -14.02
C THR A 34 -21.31 58.50 -13.00
N CYS A 35 -22.27 59.30 -13.46
CA CYS A 35 -23.21 59.99 -12.58
C CYS A 35 -24.43 59.10 -12.30
N GLN A 36 -24.73 58.86 -11.02
CA GLN A 36 -25.92 58.14 -10.57
C GLN A 36 -26.78 59.04 -9.67
N GLN A 37 -28.11 58.92 -9.75
CA GLN A 37 -29.01 59.61 -8.82
C GLN A 37 -29.43 58.65 -7.70
N ARG A 38 -29.17 59.03 -6.45
CA ARG A 38 -29.45 58.21 -5.26
C ARG A 38 -30.12 59.07 -4.19
N GLY A 39 -31.35 58.73 -3.81
CA GLY A 39 -32.14 59.52 -2.84
C GLY A 39 -32.36 60.97 -3.29
N GLY A 40 -32.69 61.18 -4.57
CA GLY A 40 -32.89 62.51 -5.17
C GLY A 40 -31.60 63.26 -5.53
N LYS A 41 -30.47 63.00 -4.87
CA LYS A 41 -29.19 63.67 -5.15
C LYS A 41 -28.42 62.98 -6.29
N LYS A 42 -27.90 63.77 -7.23
CA LYS A 42 -26.89 63.34 -8.23
C LYS A 42 -25.53 63.19 -7.55
N ILE A 43 -24.83 62.09 -7.80
CA ILE A 43 -23.47 61.81 -7.31
C ILE A 43 -22.63 61.16 -8.43
N CYS A 44 -21.35 61.51 -8.49
CA CYS A 44 -20.39 60.81 -9.35
C CYS A 44 -19.84 59.59 -8.60
N ILE A 45 -19.78 58.44 -9.27
CA ILE A 45 -19.26 57.18 -8.73
C ILE A 45 -18.18 56.69 -9.70
N CYS A 46 -17.01 56.30 -9.20
CA CYS A 46 -15.96 55.73 -10.04
C CYS A 46 -16.45 54.46 -10.76
N ASN A 47 -15.98 54.25 -11.99
CA ASN A 47 -16.32 53.08 -12.78
C ASN A 47 -15.84 51.79 -12.10
N TYR A 48 -16.42 50.64 -12.48
CA TYR A 48 -15.98 49.35 -11.96
C TYR A 48 -14.47 49.14 -12.16
N GLY A 49 -13.78 48.62 -11.14
CA GLY A 49 -12.31 48.54 -11.11
C GLY A 49 -11.59 49.81 -10.61
N PHE A 50 -12.29 50.90 -10.30
CA PHE A 50 -11.69 52.15 -9.82
C PHE A 50 -12.23 52.61 -8.47
N VAL A 51 -11.39 53.29 -7.69
CA VAL A 51 -11.73 53.86 -6.37
C VAL A 51 -11.33 55.33 -6.28
N GLY A 52 -12.09 56.12 -5.53
CA GLY A 52 -11.83 57.55 -5.37
C GLY A 52 -13.08 58.36 -5.05
N ASN A 53 -13.05 59.65 -5.38
CA ASN A 53 -14.11 60.61 -5.06
C ASN A 53 -15.11 60.87 -6.21
N GLY A 54 -14.92 60.23 -7.36
CA GLY A 54 -15.80 60.34 -8.54
C GLY A 54 -15.71 61.67 -9.32
N ARG A 55 -15.05 62.71 -8.79
CA ARG A 55 -15.03 64.07 -9.38
C ARG A 55 -13.64 64.51 -9.84
N THR A 56 -12.62 64.36 -9.00
CA THR A 56 -11.23 64.76 -9.30
C THR A 56 -10.24 63.61 -9.21
N GLN A 57 -10.62 62.49 -8.60
CA GLN A 57 -9.84 61.26 -8.61
C GLN A 57 -10.74 60.04 -8.71
N CYS A 58 -10.47 59.20 -9.71
CA CYS A 58 -10.71 57.76 -9.67
C CYS A 58 -9.41 57.09 -10.08
N VAL A 59 -8.75 56.44 -9.11
CA VAL A 59 -7.52 55.67 -9.33
C VAL A 59 -7.85 54.19 -9.47
N ASP A 60 -6.98 53.47 -10.16
CA ASP A 60 -7.10 52.02 -10.35
C ASP A 60 -7.09 51.28 -9.01
N LYS A 61 -8.05 50.36 -8.80
CA LYS A 61 -8.14 49.55 -7.59
C LYS A 61 -7.26 48.33 -7.75
N ASN A 62 -6.03 48.37 -7.24
CA ASN A 62 -5.12 47.24 -7.36
C ASN A 62 -5.57 46.03 -6.51
N GLU A 63 -6.37 45.13 -7.09
CA GLU A 63 -6.87 43.94 -6.40
C GLU A 63 -5.75 43.03 -5.91
N CYS A 64 -4.62 42.94 -6.62
CA CYS A 64 -3.52 42.06 -6.25
C CYS A 64 -2.86 42.44 -4.91
N GLN A 65 -3.09 43.64 -4.37
CA GLN A 65 -2.63 44.05 -3.03
C GLN A 65 -3.31 43.26 -1.89
N PHE A 66 -4.48 42.66 -2.11
CA PHE A 66 -5.13 41.77 -1.13
C PHE A 66 -4.50 40.36 -1.08
N GLY A 67 -3.49 40.10 -1.92
CA GLY A 67 -2.73 38.85 -1.97
C GLY A 67 -3.24 37.88 -3.03
N ALA A 68 -2.33 37.39 -3.88
CA ALA A 68 -2.68 36.55 -5.03
C ALA A 68 -3.53 35.32 -4.65
N THR A 69 -3.20 34.61 -3.55
CA THR A 69 -3.96 33.44 -3.09
C THR A 69 -5.42 33.77 -2.70
N VAL A 70 -5.67 34.96 -2.15
CA VAL A 70 -7.01 35.41 -1.72
C VAL A 70 -7.87 35.80 -2.92
N VAL A 71 -7.23 36.33 -3.97
CA VAL A 71 -7.87 36.98 -5.11
C VAL A 71 -8.01 36.05 -6.32
N CYS A 72 -6.99 35.22 -6.57
CA CYS A 72 -6.89 34.29 -7.70
C CYS A 72 -6.98 32.81 -7.29
N GLY A 73 -6.86 32.48 -6.00
CA GLY A 73 -6.83 31.10 -5.50
C GLY A 73 -5.42 30.49 -5.44
N ASN A 74 -5.32 29.25 -4.94
CA ASN A 74 -4.04 28.57 -4.75
C ASN A 74 -3.25 28.37 -6.06
N HIS A 75 -1.92 28.38 -5.96
CA HIS A 75 -0.97 28.16 -7.07
C HIS A 75 -1.10 29.16 -8.23
N THR A 76 -1.37 30.43 -7.93
CA THR A 76 -1.50 31.53 -8.91
C THR A 76 -0.52 32.67 -8.71
N SER A 77 -0.36 33.47 -9.76
CA SER A 77 0.17 34.84 -9.75
C SER A 77 -0.96 35.80 -10.18
N CYS A 78 -1.09 36.94 -9.50
CA CYS A 78 -2.08 37.98 -9.79
C CYS A 78 -1.41 39.13 -10.55
N HIS A 79 -2.03 39.58 -11.64
CA HIS A 79 -1.53 40.65 -12.50
C HIS A 79 -2.60 41.74 -12.65
N ASN A 80 -2.30 42.92 -12.12
CA ASN A 80 -3.20 44.06 -12.08
C ASN A 80 -3.17 44.87 -13.39
N THR A 81 -4.30 45.45 -13.79
CA THR A 81 -4.48 46.25 -15.02
C THR A 81 -5.44 47.42 -14.80
N PRO A 82 -5.38 48.51 -15.57
CA PRO A 82 -6.33 49.63 -15.40
C PRO A 82 -7.80 49.18 -15.55
N GLY A 83 -8.56 49.17 -14.45
CA GLY A 83 -9.96 48.78 -14.39
C GLY A 83 -10.23 47.30 -14.06
N GLY A 84 -9.23 46.52 -13.65
CA GLY A 84 -9.41 45.13 -13.21
C GLY A 84 -8.12 44.33 -13.24
N PHE A 85 -8.20 43.00 -13.26
CA PHE A 85 -7.00 42.17 -13.12
C PHE A 85 -7.21 40.77 -13.71
N PHE A 86 -6.11 40.02 -13.85
CA PHE A 86 -6.12 38.63 -14.31
C PHE A 86 -5.13 37.76 -13.54
N CYS A 87 -5.36 36.46 -13.60
CA CYS A 87 -4.61 35.42 -12.90
C CYS A 87 -3.83 34.55 -13.90
N ILE A 88 -2.63 34.10 -13.52
CA ILE A 88 -1.82 33.11 -14.23
C ILE A 88 -1.51 31.96 -13.26
N CYS A 89 -1.53 30.70 -13.72
CA CYS A 89 -1.07 29.57 -12.89
C CYS A 89 0.46 29.55 -12.75
N LEU A 90 0.96 29.19 -11.57
CA LEU A 90 2.40 29.04 -11.33
C LEU A 90 2.96 27.82 -12.07
N GLY A 91 4.29 27.79 -12.26
CA GLY A 91 4.98 26.68 -12.92
C GLY A 91 4.64 25.32 -12.29
N GLY A 92 4.30 24.35 -13.13
CA GLY A 92 3.76 23.04 -12.71
C GLY A 92 2.23 22.96 -12.71
N TYR A 93 1.51 24.07 -12.89
CA TYR A 93 0.05 24.12 -12.88
C TYR A 93 -0.50 24.72 -14.19
N ARG A 94 -1.67 24.24 -14.62
CA ARG A 94 -2.47 24.79 -15.73
C ARG A 94 -3.86 25.22 -15.27
N ALA A 95 -4.43 26.21 -15.93
CA ALA A 95 -5.83 26.58 -15.72
C ALA A 95 -6.75 25.48 -16.25
N THR A 96 -7.87 25.21 -15.57
CA THR A 96 -8.87 24.20 -15.98
C THR A 96 -9.49 24.49 -17.35
N ASN A 97 -9.53 25.75 -17.79
CA ASN A 97 -9.95 26.17 -19.13
C ASN A 97 -8.84 26.09 -20.21
N ASN A 98 -7.63 25.62 -19.84
CA ASN A 98 -6.40 25.61 -20.65
C ASN A 98 -5.90 26.98 -21.17
N ASN A 99 -6.47 28.10 -20.73
CA ASN A 99 -5.95 29.43 -21.08
C ASN A 99 -4.73 29.79 -20.22
N LYS A 100 -3.84 30.63 -20.77
CA LYS A 100 -2.67 31.15 -20.04
C LYS A 100 -3.05 32.20 -18.98
N THR A 101 -4.19 32.86 -19.15
CA THR A 101 -4.75 33.88 -18.25
C THR A 101 -6.23 33.59 -17.99
N PHE A 102 -6.72 33.90 -16.80
CA PHE A 102 -8.14 33.82 -16.45
C PHE A 102 -8.55 34.96 -15.50
N ILE A 103 -9.85 35.22 -15.40
CA ILE A 103 -10.45 36.16 -14.42
C ILE A 103 -11.05 35.28 -13.32
N PRO A 104 -10.78 35.51 -12.02
CA PRO A 104 -11.23 34.58 -10.99
C PRO A 104 -12.73 34.68 -10.75
N ASN A 105 -13.28 33.65 -10.10
CA ASN A 105 -14.71 33.47 -9.82
C ASN A 105 -15.55 33.17 -11.08
N ASP A 106 -14.93 32.95 -12.24
CA ASP A 106 -15.56 32.40 -13.45
C ASP A 106 -15.75 30.86 -13.41
N GLY A 107 -15.18 30.20 -12.39
CA GLY A 107 -15.11 28.74 -12.25
C GLY A 107 -13.76 28.13 -12.67
N THR A 108 -12.87 28.93 -13.26
CA THR A 108 -11.49 28.54 -13.58
C THR A 108 -10.62 28.52 -12.32
N PHE A 109 -9.84 27.47 -12.15
CA PHE A 109 -8.81 27.34 -11.11
C PHE A 109 -7.60 26.59 -11.66
N CYS A 110 -6.48 26.63 -10.91
CA CYS A 110 -5.24 25.97 -11.30
C CYS A 110 -5.20 24.51 -10.81
N THR A 111 -4.95 23.59 -11.74
CA THR A 111 -4.71 22.16 -11.49
C THR A 111 -3.26 21.80 -11.82
N GLU A 112 -2.66 20.86 -11.10
CA GLU A 112 -1.32 20.36 -11.41
C GLU A 112 -1.27 19.74 -12.82
N ILE A 113 -0.13 19.89 -13.50
CA ILE A 113 0.12 19.33 -14.83
C ILE A 113 0.58 17.88 -14.67
N ASP A 114 -0.40 16.98 -14.69
CA ASP A 114 -0.23 15.54 -14.86
C ASP A 114 -0.26 15.17 -16.35
N CYS A 115 0.73 14.40 -16.81
CA CYS A 115 0.80 13.82 -18.16
C CYS A 115 0.23 12.38 -18.24
N GLY A 116 -0.18 11.78 -17.13
CA GLY A 116 -0.66 10.40 -17.06
C GLY A 116 0.39 9.35 -17.43
N SER A 117 -0.05 8.18 -17.89
CA SER A 117 0.82 7.08 -18.31
C SER A 117 1.75 7.45 -19.47
N PRO A 118 3.06 7.13 -19.41
CA PRO A 118 3.97 7.32 -20.54
C PRO A 118 3.57 6.51 -21.78
N PRO A 119 3.88 6.99 -23.00
CA PRO A 119 3.52 6.32 -24.25
C PRO A 119 4.32 5.03 -24.46
N GLU A 120 3.63 3.96 -24.85
CA GLU A 120 4.27 2.68 -25.19
C GLU A 120 5.24 2.82 -26.37
N VAL A 121 6.38 2.12 -26.27
CA VAL A 121 7.42 2.02 -27.30
C VAL A 121 7.59 0.55 -27.66
N GLN A 122 7.50 0.22 -28.94
CA GLN A 122 7.61 -1.17 -29.41
C GLN A 122 8.98 -1.77 -29.07
N HIS A 123 8.95 -3.03 -28.63
CA HIS A 123 10.12 -3.79 -28.18
C HIS A 123 10.94 -3.10 -27.07
N ALA A 124 10.28 -2.29 -26.24
CA ALA A 124 10.84 -1.68 -25.04
C ALA A 124 9.97 -1.96 -23.80
N VAL A 125 10.52 -1.68 -22.63
CA VAL A 125 9.83 -1.66 -21.34
C VAL A 125 10.19 -0.36 -20.62
N LEU A 126 9.23 0.20 -19.87
CA LEU A 126 9.44 1.38 -19.05
C LEU A 126 10.28 1.00 -17.82
N GLU A 127 11.32 1.78 -17.51
CA GLU A 127 12.05 1.65 -16.25
C GLU A 127 11.19 2.16 -15.07
N ARG A 128 11.54 1.79 -13.83
CA ARG A 128 10.58 1.75 -12.71
C ARG A 128 10.05 3.13 -12.29
N ASN A 129 8.72 3.22 -12.11
CA ASN A 129 7.94 4.30 -11.47
C ASN A 129 8.54 5.71 -11.57
N HIS A 130 8.30 6.36 -12.70
CA HIS A 130 8.52 7.80 -12.86
C HIS A 130 7.32 8.60 -12.35
N SER A 131 7.54 9.84 -11.92
CA SER A 131 6.46 10.81 -11.77
C SER A 131 5.86 11.16 -13.14
N SER A 132 4.58 11.52 -13.16
CA SER A 132 3.89 12.06 -14.34
C SER A 132 3.74 13.58 -14.31
N SER A 133 4.29 14.26 -13.30
CA SER A 133 4.29 15.72 -13.18
C SER A 133 5.21 16.41 -14.21
N LEU A 134 4.96 17.70 -14.46
CA LEU A 134 5.69 18.52 -15.43
C LEU A 134 7.22 18.34 -15.40
N GLY A 135 7.82 18.10 -16.56
CA GLY A 135 9.28 17.94 -16.71
C GLY A 135 9.82 16.56 -16.34
N SER A 136 9.00 15.67 -15.79
CA SER A 136 9.39 14.29 -15.51
C SER A 136 9.81 13.55 -16.79
N VAL A 137 10.78 12.65 -16.66
CA VAL A 137 11.37 11.90 -17.77
C VAL A 137 11.05 10.41 -17.62
N ALA A 138 10.38 9.86 -18.62
CA ALA A 138 10.14 8.44 -18.79
C ALA A 138 11.34 7.81 -19.51
N HIS A 139 11.95 6.80 -18.90
CA HIS A 139 13.09 6.06 -19.45
C HIS A 139 12.64 4.68 -19.94
N TYR A 140 13.08 4.29 -21.13
CA TYR A 140 12.73 3.00 -21.72
C TYR A 140 13.99 2.17 -22.01
N ALA A 141 13.99 0.93 -21.56
CA ALA A 141 14.99 -0.07 -21.89
C ALA A 141 14.46 -0.98 -23.01
N CYS A 142 15.28 -1.32 -24.00
CA CYS A 142 14.89 -2.31 -25.01
C CYS A 142 14.71 -3.70 -24.39
N GLN A 143 13.75 -4.45 -24.91
CA GLN A 143 13.51 -5.86 -24.54
C GLN A 143 14.68 -6.74 -24.98
N GLU A 144 14.83 -7.91 -24.35
CA GLU A 144 15.94 -8.80 -24.68
C GLU A 144 15.93 -9.19 -26.16
N GLY A 145 17.10 -9.09 -26.82
CA GLY A 145 17.25 -9.27 -28.26
C GLY A 145 17.16 -7.97 -29.08
N PHE A 146 16.84 -6.83 -28.46
CA PHE A 146 16.76 -5.53 -29.14
C PHE A 146 17.72 -4.50 -28.53
N GLU A 147 18.19 -3.54 -29.33
CA GLU A 147 18.98 -2.40 -28.88
C GLU A 147 18.53 -1.09 -29.55
N SER A 148 18.98 0.06 -29.03
CA SER A 148 18.67 1.38 -29.58
C SER A 148 19.97 2.11 -30.00
N PRO A 149 20.39 2.00 -31.29
CA PRO A 149 21.68 2.53 -31.76
C PRO A 149 21.88 4.03 -31.54
N GLY A 150 20.79 4.81 -31.52
CA GLY A 150 20.80 6.26 -31.23
C GLY A 150 20.93 6.63 -29.74
N GLY A 151 21.13 5.66 -28.84
CA GLY A 151 21.27 5.89 -27.40
C GLY A 151 19.99 5.64 -26.60
N LYS A 152 19.90 6.23 -25.40
CA LYS A 152 18.79 5.99 -24.46
C LYS A 152 17.48 6.57 -25.00
N ILE A 153 16.45 5.73 -25.08
CA ILE A 153 15.08 6.15 -25.42
C ILE A 153 14.47 6.84 -24.19
N THR A 154 14.04 8.09 -24.35
CA THR A 154 13.34 8.85 -23.29
C THR A 154 12.14 9.62 -23.82
N SER A 155 11.15 9.87 -22.97
CA SER A 155 10.03 10.77 -23.24
C SER A 155 9.86 11.75 -22.08
N VAL A 156 9.38 12.97 -22.34
CA VAL A 156 9.34 14.03 -21.31
C VAL A 156 7.93 14.61 -21.17
N CYS A 157 7.44 14.76 -19.95
CA CYS A 157 6.15 15.40 -19.67
C CYS A 157 6.21 16.90 -19.97
N THR A 158 5.29 17.40 -20.80
CA THR A 158 5.26 18.79 -21.28
C THR A 158 4.19 19.64 -20.59
N GLU A 159 4.34 20.97 -20.67
CA GLU A 159 3.40 21.99 -20.17
C GLU A 159 1.93 21.81 -20.60
N LYS A 160 1.68 21.03 -21.66
CA LYS A 160 0.33 20.74 -22.17
C LYS A 160 -0.35 19.56 -21.46
N GLY A 161 0.30 18.93 -20.48
CA GLY A 161 -0.16 17.67 -19.88
C GLY A 161 -0.09 16.50 -20.86
N THR A 162 0.95 16.46 -21.69
CA THR A 162 1.18 15.37 -22.65
C THR A 162 2.66 14.98 -22.71
N TRP A 163 2.93 13.69 -22.88
CA TRP A 163 4.28 13.16 -23.07
C TRP A 163 4.82 13.43 -24.48
N ARG A 164 6.00 14.06 -24.58
CA ARG A 164 6.77 14.16 -25.83
C ARG A 164 7.39 12.80 -26.13
N LYS A 165 6.88 12.12 -27.18
CA LYS A 165 7.40 10.84 -27.67
C LYS A 165 8.87 10.96 -28.13
N SER A 166 9.63 9.89 -27.93
CA SER A 166 10.99 9.76 -28.46
C SER A 166 10.99 9.53 -29.98
N PRO A 167 11.98 10.03 -30.74
CA PRO A 167 12.21 9.63 -32.13
C PRO A 167 13.01 8.31 -32.25
N LEU A 168 13.53 7.79 -31.14
CA LEU A 168 14.34 6.56 -31.09
C LEU A 168 13.47 5.33 -30.87
N THR A 169 13.80 4.24 -31.56
CA THR A 169 13.13 2.93 -31.49
C THR A 169 14.13 1.81 -31.20
N CYS A 170 13.65 0.69 -30.68
CA CYS A 170 14.43 -0.52 -30.50
C CYS A 170 14.47 -1.36 -31.80
N THR A 171 15.64 -1.85 -32.19
CA THR A 171 15.89 -2.66 -33.40
C THR A 171 16.45 -4.04 -33.03
N GLU A 172 16.10 -5.10 -33.78
CA GLU A 172 16.59 -6.47 -33.52
C GLU A 172 18.14 -6.54 -33.58
N ILE A 173 18.76 -7.18 -32.59
CA ILE A 173 20.20 -7.46 -32.56
C ILE A 173 20.47 -8.73 -33.37
N MET A 174 20.92 -8.56 -34.61
CA MET A 174 21.45 -9.67 -35.39
C MET A 174 22.80 -10.12 -34.84
N THR A 175 22.98 -11.42 -34.62
CA THR A 175 24.24 -12.03 -34.17
C THR A 175 25.04 -12.53 -35.37
N GLU A 176 26.34 -12.21 -35.42
CA GLU A 176 27.25 -12.68 -36.45
C GLU A 176 27.91 -14.01 -36.04
N ILE A 177 27.88 -14.99 -36.94
CA ILE A 177 28.54 -16.30 -36.81
C ILE A 177 29.62 -16.38 -37.89
N SER A 178 30.86 -16.68 -37.48
CA SER A 178 32.02 -16.75 -38.38
C SER A 178 32.98 -17.87 -37.97
N ASP A 179 34.02 -18.12 -38.79
CA ASP A 179 35.10 -19.08 -38.50
C ASP A 179 34.61 -20.50 -38.10
N VAL A 180 33.62 -21.00 -38.84
CA VAL A 180 33.07 -22.34 -38.63
C VAL A 180 34.08 -23.39 -39.07
N SER A 181 34.39 -24.35 -38.20
CA SER A 181 35.43 -25.36 -38.36
C SER A 181 34.99 -26.71 -37.79
N VAL A 182 35.62 -27.79 -38.25
CA VAL A 182 35.38 -29.18 -37.79
C VAL A 182 36.66 -29.73 -37.15
N PHE A 183 36.52 -30.49 -36.08
CA PHE A 183 37.61 -31.21 -35.43
C PHE A 183 37.15 -32.58 -34.89
N ASN A 184 38.09 -33.49 -34.64
CA ASN A 184 37.84 -34.83 -34.09
C ASN A 184 36.75 -35.63 -34.86
N ASN A 185 36.64 -35.39 -36.18
CA ASN A 185 35.69 -35.95 -37.16
C ASN A 185 34.18 -35.88 -36.81
N THR A 186 33.81 -35.35 -35.65
CA THR A 186 32.43 -35.31 -35.13
C THR A 186 32.07 -33.98 -34.46
N CYS A 187 33.05 -33.10 -34.20
CA CYS A 187 32.84 -31.88 -33.45
C CYS A 187 32.92 -30.64 -34.34
N VAL A 188 31.94 -29.73 -34.18
CA VAL A 188 31.88 -28.43 -34.85
C VAL A 188 32.23 -27.31 -33.87
N ARG A 189 32.91 -26.29 -34.38
CA ARG A 189 33.29 -25.07 -33.67
C ARG A 189 32.99 -23.85 -34.52
N TRP A 190 32.66 -22.73 -33.89
CA TRP A 190 32.53 -21.44 -34.57
C TRP A 190 33.00 -20.29 -33.67
N LYS A 191 33.13 -19.10 -34.23
CA LYS A 191 33.21 -17.84 -33.50
C LYS A 191 31.86 -17.14 -33.54
N THR A 192 31.55 -16.46 -32.44
CA THR A 192 30.41 -15.56 -32.32
C THR A 192 30.91 -14.21 -31.82
N ASN A 193 30.35 -13.13 -32.35
CA ASN A 193 30.58 -11.78 -31.86
C ASN A 193 29.37 -11.33 -31.02
N PRO A 194 29.26 -11.75 -29.75
CA PRO A 194 28.23 -11.20 -28.87
C PRO A 194 28.52 -9.71 -28.68
N GLY A 195 27.45 -8.92 -28.57
CA GLY A 195 27.56 -7.50 -28.27
C GLY A 195 28.14 -7.23 -26.87
N ARG A 196 27.88 -6.03 -26.34
CA ARG A 196 28.55 -5.47 -25.16
C ARG A 196 28.41 -6.24 -23.82
N MET A 197 27.78 -7.41 -23.80
CA MET A 197 27.48 -8.23 -22.62
C MET A 197 27.74 -9.71 -22.92
N ASN A 198 28.32 -10.46 -21.98
CA ASN A 198 28.35 -11.93 -22.06
C ASN A 198 26.94 -12.45 -21.72
N VAL A 199 26.21 -12.94 -22.73
CA VAL A 199 24.85 -13.48 -22.60
C VAL A 199 24.83 -14.90 -23.16
N ARG A 200 24.05 -15.81 -22.55
CA ARG A 200 23.87 -17.16 -23.07
C ARG A 200 23.03 -17.12 -24.35
N ILE A 201 23.62 -17.53 -25.47
CA ILE A 201 22.96 -17.63 -26.77
C ILE A 201 22.55 -19.09 -26.99
N VAL A 202 21.31 -19.29 -27.44
CA VAL A 202 20.81 -20.59 -27.91
C VAL A 202 21.07 -20.69 -29.41
N TYR A 203 21.70 -21.76 -29.86
CA TYR A 203 21.95 -22.08 -31.25
C TYR A 203 21.14 -23.32 -31.66
N VAL A 204 20.52 -23.27 -32.82
CA VAL A 204 19.92 -24.42 -33.50
C VAL A 204 20.93 -24.94 -34.51
N ILE A 205 21.35 -26.20 -34.34
CA ILE A 205 22.29 -26.91 -35.20
C ILE A 205 21.50 -27.95 -36.00
N SER A 206 21.23 -27.65 -37.28
CA SER A 206 20.49 -28.54 -38.19
C SER A 206 21.46 -29.40 -38.99
N ILE A 207 21.36 -30.73 -38.83
CA ILE A 207 22.25 -31.74 -39.41
C ILE A 207 21.51 -32.45 -40.56
N LYS A 208 22.20 -32.68 -41.67
CA LYS A 208 21.72 -33.45 -42.82
C LYS A 208 22.83 -34.39 -43.30
N GLY A 209 22.71 -35.68 -43.00
CA GLY A 209 23.58 -36.74 -43.50
C GLY A 209 23.04 -37.36 -44.79
N GLN A 210 23.91 -37.55 -45.78
CA GLN A 210 23.61 -38.26 -47.03
C GLN A 210 24.61 -39.41 -47.21
N ARG A 211 24.10 -40.64 -47.24
CA ARG A 211 24.89 -41.84 -47.59
C ARG A 211 24.97 -41.99 -49.11
N LEU A 212 26.04 -42.62 -49.57
CA LEU A 212 26.39 -42.65 -51.00
C LEU A 212 25.58 -43.66 -51.82
N ASP A 213 25.21 -44.81 -51.27
CA ASP A 213 24.16 -45.70 -51.82
C ASP A 213 23.75 -46.77 -50.78
N PRO A 214 22.58 -47.44 -50.92
CA PRO A 214 21.43 -47.06 -51.74
C PRO A 214 20.24 -46.55 -50.89
N VAL A 215 19.66 -45.43 -51.32
CA VAL A 215 18.25 -44.97 -51.13
C VAL A 215 17.66 -44.95 -49.69
N GLU A 216 17.04 -43.82 -49.32
CA GLU A 216 16.16 -43.66 -48.13
C GLU A 216 16.75 -43.72 -46.70
N SER A 217 18.03 -43.36 -46.49
CA SER A 217 18.50 -42.94 -45.14
C SER A 217 19.17 -41.56 -45.12
N VAL A 218 18.39 -40.51 -45.38
CA VAL A 218 18.82 -39.11 -45.13
C VAL A 218 18.65 -38.82 -43.64
N HIS A 219 19.71 -39.04 -42.85
CA HIS A 219 19.72 -38.69 -41.43
C HIS A 219 19.50 -37.17 -41.28
N LYS A 220 18.47 -36.77 -40.55
CA LYS A 220 18.18 -35.36 -40.24
C LYS A 220 17.96 -35.23 -38.75
N GLU A 221 18.70 -34.32 -38.13
CA GLU A 221 18.62 -34.05 -36.69
C GLU A 221 18.75 -32.55 -36.44
N THR A 222 18.17 -32.06 -35.34
CA THR A 222 18.28 -30.67 -34.91
C THR A 222 18.66 -30.60 -33.44
N VAL A 223 19.90 -30.22 -33.16
CA VAL A 223 20.44 -30.10 -31.80
C VAL A 223 20.34 -28.64 -31.35
N ASN A 224 19.70 -28.41 -30.20
CA ASN A 224 19.69 -27.10 -29.56
C ASN A 224 20.86 -27.02 -28.56
N PHE A 225 21.74 -26.03 -28.73
CA PHE A 225 22.94 -25.85 -27.90
C PHE A 225 22.99 -24.45 -27.30
N THR A 226 23.14 -24.34 -25.98
CA THR A 226 23.12 -23.05 -25.26
C THR A 226 24.47 -22.77 -24.64
N THR A 227 25.09 -21.64 -24.95
CA THR A 227 26.39 -21.25 -24.38
C THR A 227 26.59 -19.73 -24.30
N ASP A 228 27.40 -19.30 -23.34
CA ASP A 228 27.96 -17.95 -23.18
C ASP A 228 29.40 -17.83 -23.76
N SER A 229 29.94 -18.91 -24.35
CA SER A 229 31.27 -18.92 -24.97
C SER A 229 31.32 -18.10 -26.27
N ARG A 230 32.43 -17.39 -26.48
CA ARG A 230 32.77 -16.70 -27.75
C ARG A 230 33.30 -17.66 -28.82
N THR A 231 33.73 -18.85 -28.42
CA THR A 231 34.08 -19.98 -29.27
C THR A 231 33.31 -21.22 -28.83
N PRO A 232 32.04 -21.37 -29.26
CA PRO A 232 31.25 -22.57 -28.99
C PRO A 232 31.88 -23.82 -29.64
N GLU A 233 31.85 -24.95 -28.94
CA GLU A 233 32.30 -26.26 -29.43
C GLU A 233 31.24 -27.33 -29.09
N VAL A 234 30.83 -28.14 -30.08
CA VAL A 234 29.78 -29.16 -29.93
C VAL A 234 30.16 -30.42 -30.70
N CYS A 235 30.12 -31.59 -30.05
CA CYS A 235 30.31 -32.89 -30.71
C CYS A 235 28.95 -33.55 -31.01
N LEU A 236 28.81 -34.09 -32.22
CA LEU A 236 27.56 -34.63 -32.78
C LEU A 236 27.67 -36.15 -32.95
N ASP A 237 26.58 -36.89 -32.75
CA ASP A 237 26.58 -38.37 -32.85
C ASP A 237 26.35 -38.80 -34.31
N LEU A 238 27.45 -38.86 -35.08
CA LEU A 238 27.41 -39.02 -36.53
C LEU A 238 27.86 -40.42 -36.96
N TYR A 239 27.06 -41.08 -37.81
CA TYR A 239 27.45 -42.35 -38.43
C TYR A 239 28.73 -42.18 -39.26
N LYS A 240 29.66 -43.14 -39.08
CA LYS A 240 30.88 -43.33 -39.89
C LYS A 240 30.58 -43.44 -41.40
N GLY A 241 31.60 -43.19 -42.22
CA GLY A 241 31.53 -43.26 -43.70
C GLY A 241 30.58 -42.27 -44.40
N THR A 242 29.87 -41.42 -43.65
CA THR A 242 28.74 -40.62 -44.18
C THR A 242 29.13 -39.16 -44.40
N ASN A 243 28.58 -38.53 -45.45
CA ASN A 243 28.75 -37.10 -45.73
C ASN A 243 27.67 -36.29 -44.99
N TYR A 244 28.07 -35.24 -44.28
CA TYR A 244 27.15 -34.36 -43.54
C TYR A 244 27.23 -32.92 -44.03
N SER A 245 26.07 -32.25 -44.04
CA SER A 245 25.94 -30.80 -44.06
C SER A 245 25.32 -30.36 -42.73
N VAL A 246 25.96 -29.39 -42.07
CA VAL A 246 25.53 -28.83 -40.78
C VAL A 246 25.28 -27.33 -40.97
N SER A 247 24.13 -26.86 -40.47
CA SER A 247 23.73 -25.45 -40.48
C SER A 247 23.54 -24.96 -39.05
N ILE A 248 24.18 -23.84 -38.70
CA ILE A 248 24.23 -23.28 -37.35
C ILE A 248 23.58 -21.90 -37.38
N SER A 249 22.53 -21.69 -36.58
CA SER A 249 21.84 -20.39 -36.48
C SER A 249 21.46 -20.05 -35.04
N ALA A 250 21.57 -18.79 -34.65
CA ALA A 250 21.12 -18.32 -33.34
C ALA A 250 19.58 -18.21 -33.27
N ALA A 251 19.00 -18.68 -32.17
CA ALA A 251 17.56 -18.73 -31.94
C ALA A 251 17.03 -17.42 -31.31
N PRO A 252 15.73 -17.09 -31.49
CA PRO A 252 15.10 -15.97 -30.79
C PRO A 252 15.35 -16.04 -29.26
N PRO A 253 15.64 -14.90 -28.61
CA PRO A 253 15.44 -13.54 -29.10
C PRO A 253 16.56 -12.96 -29.99
N ARG A 254 17.70 -13.64 -30.15
CA ARG A 254 18.83 -13.17 -30.99
C ARG A 254 18.96 -13.98 -32.26
N ARG A 255 18.45 -13.46 -33.38
CA ARG A 255 18.56 -14.13 -34.69
C ARG A 255 19.99 -14.03 -35.26
N SER A 256 20.39 -14.99 -36.09
CA SER A 256 21.55 -14.87 -36.98
C SER A 256 21.16 -15.24 -38.42
N VAL A 257 22.02 -14.89 -39.38
CA VAL A 257 22.07 -15.64 -40.64
C VAL A 257 22.60 -17.06 -40.33
N PRO A 258 22.05 -18.15 -40.92
CA PRO A 258 22.59 -19.48 -40.72
C PRO A 258 23.96 -19.64 -41.40
N ALA A 259 24.97 -20.09 -40.66
CA ALA A 259 26.27 -20.48 -41.21
C ALA A 259 26.26 -21.97 -41.56
N PHE A 260 26.96 -22.37 -42.63
CA PHE A 260 26.94 -23.74 -43.16
C PHE A 260 28.35 -24.32 -43.24
N ILE A 261 28.48 -25.61 -42.93
CA ILE A 261 29.71 -26.39 -43.12
C ILE A 261 29.37 -27.82 -43.58
N GLY A 262 30.28 -28.49 -44.28
CA GLY A 262 30.11 -29.88 -44.71
C GLY A 262 31.40 -30.68 -44.57
N PHE A 263 31.29 -31.96 -44.20
CA PHE A 263 32.42 -32.84 -43.91
C PHE A 263 32.03 -34.34 -43.98
N GLN A 264 33.02 -35.22 -43.89
CA GLN A 264 32.86 -36.68 -43.94
C GLN A 264 33.54 -37.34 -42.73
N THR A 265 32.95 -38.43 -42.22
CA THR A 265 33.42 -39.21 -41.05
C THR A 265 34.22 -40.45 -41.45
N THR A 266 35.28 -40.80 -40.71
CA THR A 266 36.15 -41.98 -40.97
C THR A 266 35.63 -43.31 -40.41
N GLU A 267 36.20 -44.42 -40.89
CA GLU A 267 36.03 -45.79 -40.37
C GLU A 267 37.24 -46.22 -39.53
N ASP A 268 37.04 -47.07 -38.50
CA ASP A 268 38.11 -47.59 -37.61
C ASP A 268 37.69 -48.92 -36.93
N ASP A 269 38.68 -49.74 -36.57
CA ASP A 269 38.63 -51.20 -36.30
C ASP A 269 38.19 -51.69 -34.89
N ILE A 270 38.08 -53.02 -34.75
CA ILE A 270 37.35 -53.75 -33.68
C ILE A 270 38.26 -54.73 -32.89
N LEU A 271 38.26 -54.67 -31.54
CA LEU A 271 38.68 -55.76 -30.63
C LEU A 271 37.67 -55.98 -29.47
N GLN A 272 37.63 -57.17 -28.86
CA GLN A 272 36.55 -57.78 -28.04
C GLN A 272 35.97 -57.04 -26.80
N ASP A 273 35.04 -57.70 -26.10
CA ASP A 273 34.17 -57.24 -24.98
C ASP A 273 34.54 -57.95 -23.66
N ASP A 274 34.82 -57.18 -22.61
CA ASP A 274 35.21 -57.65 -21.27
C ASP A 274 34.13 -57.47 -20.19
N GLY A 275 32.94 -56.99 -20.55
CA GLY A 275 31.73 -57.05 -19.72
C GLY A 275 31.65 -56.06 -18.55
N VAL A 276 32.66 -55.21 -18.35
CA VAL A 276 32.64 -54.14 -17.35
C VAL A 276 31.70 -53.01 -17.80
N PHE A 277 31.01 -52.35 -16.88
CA PHE A 277 30.25 -51.14 -17.17
C PHE A 277 30.51 -50.05 -16.13
N ASN A 278 30.82 -48.84 -16.61
CA ASN A 278 30.98 -47.65 -15.79
C ASN A 278 29.67 -46.86 -15.77
N ILE A 279 29.39 -46.17 -14.67
CA ILE A 279 28.22 -45.28 -14.54
C ILE A 279 28.72 -43.84 -14.48
N SER A 280 28.09 -42.97 -15.26
CA SER A 280 28.29 -41.52 -15.21
C SER A 280 26.97 -40.82 -14.92
N ILE A 281 26.96 -39.91 -13.95
CA ILE A 281 25.84 -38.99 -13.72
C ILE A 281 25.82 -38.00 -14.89
N LEU A 282 24.68 -37.89 -15.57
CA LEU A 282 24.51 -36.99 -16.73
C LEU A 282 23.74 -35.72 -16.36
N ASN A 283 22.79 -35.84 -15.43
CA ASN A 283 22.26 -34.75 -14.61
C ASN A 283 21.81 -35.36 -13.25
N GLU A 284 21.30 -34.55 -12.33
CA GLU A 284 20.89 -35.00 -10.98
C GLU A 284 19.93 -36.20 -10.94
N THR A 285 19.14 -36.39 -12.00
CA THR A 285 18.14 -37.46 -12.13
C THR A 285 18.53 -38.59 -13.09
N CYS A 286 19.46 -38.36 -14.02
CA CYS A 286 19.73 -39.26 -15.15
C CYS A 286 21.12 -39.88 -15.08
N LEU A 287 21.17 -41.21 -15.08
CA LEU A 287 22.39 -42.01 -15.10
C LEU A 287 22.66 -42.50 -16.53
N LYS A 288 23.84 -42.21 -17.07
CA LYS A 288 24.34 -42.81 -18.32
C LYS A 288 25.27 -43.95 -17.98
N LEU A 289 24.84 -45.18 -18.27
CA LEU A 289 25.71 -46.36 -18.22
C LEU A 289 26.63 -46.31 -19.46
N LYS A 290 27.85 -46.84 -19.32
CA LYS A 290 28.82 -46.97 -20.41
C LYS A 290 29.41 -48.38 -20.35
N ARG A 291 28.99 -49.25 -21.27
CA ARG A 291 29.47 -50.63 -21.37
C ARG A 291 30.86 -50.65 -22.03
N HIS A 292 31.84 -51.34 -21.44
CA HIS A 292 33.10 -51.64 -22.09
C HIS A 292 32.91 -52.91 -22.94
N SER A 293 32.51 -52.71 -24.19
CA SER A 293 32.14 -53.80 -25.10
C SER A 293 32.32 -53.41 -26.55
N ARG A 294 32.86 -54.32 -27.37
CA ARG A 294 32.70 -54.29 -28.82
C ARG A 294 31.96 -55.52 -29.40
N ARG A 295 31.03 -56.13 -28.65
CA ARG A 295 30.06 -57.09 -29.20
C ARG A 295 28.68 -56.46 -29.32
N ILE A 296 28.34 -56.06 -30.54
CA ILE A 296 26.99 -55.59 -30.90
C ILE A 296 25.99 -56.75 -30.78
N GLY A 297 24.81 -56.47 -30.23
CA GLY A 297 23.62 -57.32 -30.38
C GLY A 297 23.21 -58.19 -29.19
N SER A 298 24.04 -58.36 -28.14
CA SER A 298 23.58 -59.04 -26.92
C SER A 298 22.75 -58.11 -26.04
N GLU A 299 21.45 -58.43 -25.92
CA GLU A 299 20.57 -57.88 -24.88
C GLU A 299 21.16 -58.16 -23.49
N GLN A 300 21.10 -57.15 -22.63
CA GLN A 300 21.48 -57.28 -21.23
C GLN A 300 20.38 -56.71 -20.34
N MET A 301 20.11 -57.42 -19.24
CA MET A 301 19.14 -57.02 -18.22
C MET A 301 19.87 -56.39 -17.03
N TYR A 302 19.50 -55.18 -16.68
CA TYR A 302 20.00 -54.43 -15.54
C TYR A 302 18.89 -54.28 -14.51
N GLN A 303 19.12 -54.75 -13.28
CA GLN A 303 18.23 -54.52 -12.14
C GLN A 303 18.67 -53.26 -11.40
N PHE A 304 17.75 -52.32 -11.23
CA PHE A 304 17.90 -51.10 -10.45
C PHE A 304 17.20 -51.27 -9.10
N LYS A 305 17.87 -50.92 -8.00
CA LYS A 305 17.27 -50.75 -6.68
C LYS A 305 17.69 -49.40 -6.11
N ILE A 306 16.71 -48.54 -5.86
CA ILE A 306 16.86 -47.17 -5.38
C ILE A 306 16.35 -47.11 -3.93
N LEU A 307 17.15 -46.50 -3.06
CA LEU A 307 16.85 -46.23 -1.66
C LEU A 307 17.12 -44.76 -1.35
N GLY A 308 16.08 -43.99 -1.08
CA GLY A 308 16.16 -42.59 -0.65
C GLY A 308 15.91 -42.43 0.84
N GLN A 309 16.72 -41.61 1.52
CA GLN A 309 16.60 -41.30 2.94
C GLN A 309 16.72 -39.78 3.16
N ARG A 310 16.08 -39.25 4.22
CA ARG A 310 16.22 -37.85 4.64
C ARG A 310 16.89 -37.75 6.00
N LEU A 311 17.99 -37.00 6.08
CA LEU A 311 18.88 -36.88 7.24
C LEU A 311 18.19 -36.46 8.56
N TYR A 312 17.03 -35.82 8.49
CA TYR A 312 16.27 -35.30 9.63
C TYR A 312 14.96 -36.07 9.91
N LEU A 313 14.67 -37.14 9.18
CA LEU A 313 13.48 -37.99 9.35
C LEU A 313 13.88 -39.46 9.50
N ASN A 314 13.98 -39.94 10.75
CA ASN A 314 14.32 -41.33 11.07
C ASN A 314 13.41 -42.40 10.41
N HIS A 315 12.24 -42.01 9.91
CA HIS A 315 11.23 -42.92 9.35
C HIS A 315 10.87 -42.65 7.88
N TYR A 316 11.47 -41.65 7.20
CA TYR A 316 11.17 -41.40 5.79
C TYR A 316 12.15 -42.16 4.88
N TYR A 317 11.63 -43.20 4.22
CA TYR A 317 12.34 -44.00 3.22
C TYR A 317 11.57 -44.02 1.90
N HIS A 318 12.27 -43.87 0.78
CA HIS A 318 11.73 -44.06 -0.57
C HIS A 318 12.44 -45.23 -1.22
N GLU A 319 11.80 -46.41 -1.23
CA GLU A 319 12.32 -47.60 -1.90
C GLU A 319 11.57 -47.86 -3.21
N THR A 320 12.32 -48.09 -4.29
CA THR A 320 11.76 -48.55 -5.57
C THR A 320 12.78 -49.41 -6.32
N SER A 321 12.30 -50.42 -7.05
CA SER A 321 13.16 -51.28 -7.87
C SER A 321 12.45 -51.72 -9.15
N PHE A 322 13.23 -51.83 -10.23
CA PHE A 322 12.75 -52.19 -11.56
C PHE A 322 13.90 -52.76 -12.40
N ASN A 323 13.56 -53.46 -13.49
CA ASN A 323 14.55 -54.00 -14.43
C ASN A 323 14.43 -53.32 -15.80
N ILE A 324 15.55 -53.12 -16.48
CA ILE A 324 15.61 -52.64 -17.88
C ILE A 324 16.39 -53.66 -18.70
N THR A 325 15.81 -54.11 -19.82
CA THR A 325 16.52 -54.82 -20.90
C THR A 325 16.89 -53.83 -21.99
N THR A 326 18.14 -53.87 -22.47
CA THR A 326 18.58 -53.00 -23.58
C THR A 326 19.69 -53.63 -24.42
N ARG A 327 19.79 -53.17 -25.68
CA ARG A 327 20.84 -53.51 -26.66
C ARG A 327 21.86 -52.38 -26.85
N GLU A 328 21.62 -51.21 -26.24
CA GLU A 328 22.45 -50.01 -26.40
C GLU A 328 23.80 -50.15 -25.69
N GLN A 329 24.85 -49.53 -26.25
CA GLN A 329 26.18 -49.53 -25.63
C GLN A 329 26.31 -48.51 -24.48
N ALA A 330 25.49 -47.44 -24.48
CA ALA A 330 25.55 -46.39 -23.48
C ALA A 330 24.15 -45.83 -23.09
N PRO A 331 23.24 -46.69 -22.59
CA PRO A 331 21.86 -46.32 -22.29
C PRO A 331 21.78 -45.24 -21.21
N VAL A 332 20.81 -44.34 -21.36
CA VAL A 332 20.51 -43.27 -20.39
C VAL A 332 19.21 -43.61 -19.66
N VAL A 333 19.28 -43.72 -18.34
CA VAL A 333 18.15 -44.05 -17.47
C VAL A 333 17.88 -42.87 -16.54
N CYS A 334 16.76 -42.19 -16.74
CA CYS A 334 16.31 -41.11 -15.89
C CYS A 334 15.40 -41.65 -14.77
N LEU A 335 15.72 -41.25 -13.54
CA LEU A 335 15.06 -41.67 -12.30
C LEU A 335 14.18 -40.53 -11.78
N ASN A 336 12.93 -40.84 -11.45
CA ASN A 336 12.03 -39.88 -10.81
C ASN A 336 12.36 -39.77 -9.32
N LEU A 337 13.36 -38.93 -8.98
CA LEU A 337 13.86 -38.73 -7.62
C LEU A 337 13.25 -37.47 -6.99
N TYR A 338 12.81 -37.56 -5.73
CA TYR A 338 12.35 -36.40 -4.96
C TYR A 338 13.49 -35.39 -4.67
N PRO A 339 13.23 -34.07 -4.67
CA PRO A 339 14.22 -33.04 -4.35
C PRO A 339 14.70 -33.12 -2.88
N ALA A 340 15.85 -32.49 -2.60
CA ALA A 340 16.48 -32.38 -1.28
C ALA A 340 16.53 -33.72 -0.49
N THR A 341 16.85 -34.81 -1.18
CA THR A 341 16.81 -36.18 -0.62
C THR A 341 18.08 -36.94 -1.02
N ASP A 342 18.69 -37.66 -0.09
CA ASP A 342 19.90 -38.46 -0.34
C ASP A 342 19.52 -39.85 -0.86
N TYR A 343 20.00 -40.20 -2.05
CA TYR A 343 19.70 -41.46 -2.72
C TYR A 343 20.93 -42.35 -2.87
N THR A 344 20.73 -43.64 -2.59
CA THR A 344 21.64 -44.73 -2.95
C THR A 344 20.98 -45.56 -4.05
N VAL A 345 21.66 -45.74 -5.17
CA VAL A 345 21.20 -46.50 -6.32
C VAL A 345 22.15 -47.66 -6.57
N ASN A 346 21.66 -48.89 -6.39
CA ASN A 346 22.37 -50.12 -6.74
C ASN A 346 21.90 -50.59 -8.12
N ILE A 347 22.84 -50.90 -9.01
CA ILE A 347 22.58 -51.39 -10.37
C ILE A 347 23.34 -52.69 -10.59
N THR A 348 22.62 -53.78 -10.87
CA THR A 348 23.18 -55.12 -11.05
C THR A 348 22.93 -55.62 -12.47
N LEU A 349 24.01 -55.99 -13.17
CA LEU A 349 23.94 -56.69 -14.46
C LEU A 349 23.61 -58.18 -14.24
N LEU A 350 22.51 -58.64 -14.81
CA LEU A 350 22.01 -60.02 -14.69
C LEU A 350 22.54 -60.92 -15.82
N ALA A 351 23.86 -60.93 -16.01
CA ALA A 351 24.53 -61.74 -17.04
C ALA A 351 25.24 -62.98 -16.43
N PRO A 352 25.09 -64.19 -17.00
CA PRO A 352 25.94 -65.32 -16.64
C PRO A 352 27.34 -65.16 -17.27
N PRO A 353 28.44 -65.58 -16.61
CA PRO A 353 28.50 -66.29 -15.32
C PRO A 353 28.83 -65.39 -14.11
N LYS A 354 28.91 -64.06 -14.27
CA LYS A 354 29.27 -63.12 -13.19
C LYS A 354 28.32 -61.93 -13.16
N GLN A 355 27.51 -61.86 -12.11
CA GLN A 355 26.77 -60.63 -11.79
C GLN A 355 27.76 -59.54 -11.37
N HIS A 356 27.69 -58.37 -11.99
CA HIS A 356 28.47 -57.20 -11.61
C HIS A 356 27.52 -56.10 -11.12
N SER A 357 27.76 -55.60 -9.91
CA SER A 357 26.89 -54.64 -9.24
C SER A 357 27.65 -53.36 -8.88
N VAL A 358 27.12 -52.21 -9.30
CA VAL A 358 27.69 -50.89 -9.00
C VAL A 358 26.72 -50.12 -8.11
N GLN A 359 27.21 -49.55 -7.01
CA GLN A 359 26.47 -48.59 -6.17
C GLN A 359 26.90 -47.16 -6.54
N ILE A 360 25.94 -46.26 -6.71
CA ILE A 360 26.18 -44.82 -6.78
C ILE A 360 25.33 -44.09 -5.74
N ARG A 361 25.83 -42.97 -5.23
CA ARG A 361 25.11 -42.08 -4.31
C ARG A 361 24.94 -40.72 -4.95
N THR A 362 23.75 -40.14 -4.83
CA THR A 362 23.42 -38.81 -5.37
C THR A 362 22.54 -38.06 -4.39
N ARG A 363 22.69 -36.73 -4.37
CA ARG A 363 21.82 -35.80 -3.64
C ARG A 363 21.12 -34.93 -4.67
N THR A 364 19.80 -34.96 -4.66
CA THR A 364 18.99 -34.03 -5.47
C THR A 364 19.02 -32.63 -4.88
N ALA A 365 19.07 -31.60 -5.72
CA ALA A 365 18.99 -30.21 -5.30
C ALA A 365 17.61 -29.90 -4.65
N PRO A 366 17.50 -28.76 -3.94
CA PRO A 366 16.21 -28.12 -3.68
C PRO A 366 15.48 -27.81 -5.00
N ALA A 367 14.15 -27.68 -4.96
CA ALA A 367 13.43 -27.29 -6.17
C ALA A 367 13.52 -25.77 -6.38
N VAL A 368 14.20 -25.36 -7.45
CA VAL A 368 14.42 -23.96 -7.91
C VAL A 368 13.12 -23.25 -8.35
N LYS A 369 11.94 -23.74 -7.92
CA LYS A 369 10.62 -23.16 -8.19
C LYS A 369 9.83 -23.01 -6.90
N GLN A 370 9.16 -21.87 -6.78
CA GLN A 370 8.23 -21.58 -5.68
C GLN A 370 7.09 -22.61 -5.66
N THR A 371 7.06 -23.50 -4.66
CA THR A 371 6.02 -24.56 -4.54
C THR A 371 4.69 -24.07 -3.97
N ILE A 372 4.67 -22.86 -3.41
CA ILE A 372 3.48 -22.17 -2.91
C ILE A 372 2.92 -21.26 -4.01
N ILE A 373 1.64 -21.45 -4.37
CA ILE A 373 0.89 -20.57 -5.27
C ILE A 373 -0.45 -20.16 -4.64
N ASN A 374 -1.06 -19.10 -5.18
CA ASN A 374 -2.39 -18.60 -4.79
C ASN A 374 -2.59 -18.49 -3.26
N ILE A 375 -1.63 -17.88 -2.56
CA ILE A 375 -1.82 -17.49 -1.17
C ILE A 375 -2.89 -16.39 -1.07
N SER A 376 -3.77 -16.53 -0.07
CA SER A 376 -4.93 -15.68 0.14
C SER A 376 -5.21 -15.52 1.64
N ILE A 377 -5.68 -14.34 2.02
CA ILE A 377 -6.09 -14.03 3.39
C ILE A 377 -7.62 -14.11 3.45
N PHE A 378 -8.16 -14.78 4.45
CA PHE A 378 -9.59 -14.84 4.74
C PHE A 378 -9.83 -14.73 6.25
N ASN A 379 -11.01 -14.25 6.65
CA ASN A 379 -11.36 -14.04 8.06
C ASN A 379 -10.31 -13.21 8.84
N GLU A 380 -9.68 -12.24 8.14
CA GLU A 380 -8.57 -11.36 8.59
C GLU A 380 -7.25 -12.00 9.02
N THR A 381 -7.28 -13.06 9.82
CA THR A 381 -6.08 -13.70 10.39
C THR A 381 -5.78 -15.09 9.82
N CYS A 382 -6.63 -15.62 8.94
CA CYS A 382 -6.46 -16.95 8.37
C CYS A 382 -5.87 -16.91 6.96
N LEU A 383 -4.89 -17.80 6.71
CA LEU A 383 -4.17 -17.93 5.45
C LEU A 383 -4.58 -19.23 4.77
N ARG A 384 -4.98 -19.16 3.50
CA ARG A 384 -5.20 -20.31 2.61
C ARG A 384 -4.25 -20.19 1.43
N TRP A 385 -3.47 -21.22 1.15
CA TRP A 385 -2.57 -21.27 -0.01
C TRP A 385 -2.74 -22.61 -0.74
N LYS A 386 -2.26 -22.69 -1.98
CA LYS A 386 -2.25 -23.93 -2.76
C LYS A 386 -0.82 -24.45 -2.93
N SER A 387 -0.62 -25.73 -2.62
CA SER A 387 0.63 -26.44 -2.88
C SER A 387 0.67 -26.98 -4.31
N LEU A 388 1.83 -26.93 -4.96
CA LEU A 388 2.08 -27.59 -6.24
C LEU A 388 2.40 -29.09 -6.13
N LYS A 389 2.41 -29.66 -4.92
CA LYS A 389 2.65 -31.09 -4.69
C LYS A 389 1.45 -31.97 -5.02
N THR A 390 1.72 -33.25 -5.29
CA THR A 390 0.72 -34.32 -5.25
C THR A 390 0.09 -34.42 -3.85
N ALA A 391 -1.15 -34.88 -3.78
CA ALA A 391 -1.78 -35.23 -2.51
C ALA A 391 -0.97 -36.31 -1.76
N ASP A 392 -1.26 -36.46 -0.47
CA ASP A 392 -0.69 -37.47 0.44
C ASP A 392 0.84 -37.37 0.69
N VAL A 393 1.51 -36.36 0.14
CA VAL A 393 2.91 -36.03 0.45
C VAL A 393 2.95 -34.90 1.47
N GLU A 394 3.38 -35.19 2.69
CA GLU A 394 3.61 -34.16 3.71
C GLU A 394 4.64 -33.11 3.24
N GLU A 395 4.30 -31.85 3.48
CA GLU A 395 5.21 -30.71 3.38
C GLU A 395 5.26 -29.96 4.71
N MET A 396 6.46 -29.58 5.11
CA MET A 396 6.67 -28.66 6.23
C MET A 396 6.79 -27.23 5.72
N TYR A 397 6.00 -26.35 6.33
CA TYR A 397 6.02 -24.91 6.11
C TYR A 397 6.55 -24.23 7.36
N LEU A 398 7.58 -23.40 7.19
CA LEU A 398 8.11 -22.50 8.21
C LEU A 398 7.41 -21.15 8.08
N PHE A 399 6.75 -20.73 9.15
CA PHE A 399 6.18 -19.40 9.31
C PHE A 399 7.17 -18.53 10.07
N HIS A 400 7.43 -17.32 9.58
CA HIS A 400 8.11 -16.25 10.31
C HIS A 400 7.28 -14.97 10.14
N ILE A 401 6.79 -14.45 11.27
CA ILE A 401 5.76 -13.39 11.33
C ILE A 401 6.34 -12.22 12.11
N TRP A 402 6.33 -11.03 11.49
CA TRP A 402 6.79 -9.79 12.09
C TRP A 402 5.67 -8.75 12.14
N GLY A 403 5.23 -8.38 13.34
CA GLY A 403 4.18 -7.40 13.62
C GLY A 403 4.73 -6.06 14.10
N GLN A 404 4.22 -4.97 13.56
CA GLN A 404 4.60 -3.60 13.91
C GLN A 404 3.39 -2.66 13.97
N ARG A 405 3.48 -1.60 14.79
CA ARG A 405 2.45 -0.56 14.93
C ARG A 405 3.03 0.82 14.65
N TRP A 406 2.36 1.60 13.80
CA TRP A 406 2.81 2.94 13.42
C TRP A 406 2.63 3.96 14.56
N TYR A 407 1.62 3.76 15.41
CA TYR A 407 1.31 4.61 16.56
C TYR A 407 2.18 4.27 17.79
N GLN A 408 2.45 2.99 18.02
CA GLN A 408 3.26 2.48 19.13
C GLN A 408 4.62 1.99 18.64
N LYS A 409 5.59 2.90 18.46
CA LYS A 409 6.92 2.60 17.85
C LYS A 409 7.75 1.53 18.57
N GLU A 410 7.52 1.32 19.87
CA GLU A 410 8.18 0.29 20.67
C GLU A 410 7.53 -1.10 20.53
N PHE A 411 6.38 -1.20 19.85
CA PHE A 411 5.74 -2.48 19.58
C PHE A 411 6.37 -3.16 18.38
N ALA A 412 7.16 -4.20 18.66
CA ALA A 412 7.53 -5.25 17.73
C ALA A 412 7.05 -6.59 18.29
N GLN A 413 6.45 -7.43 17.45
CA GLN A 413 6.09 -8.81 17.78
C GLN A 413 6.70 -9.74 16.73
N GLU A 414 7.57 -10.65 17.15
CA GLU A 414 8.16 -11.68 16.29
C GLU A 414 7.64 -13.06 16.71
N MET A 415 7.28 -13.90 15.72
CA MET A 415 6.87 -15.28 15.96
C MET A 415 7.42 -16.17 14.84
N ALA A 416 7.99 -17.32 15.19
CA ALA A 416 8.43 -18.33 14.24
C ALA A 416 7.98 -19.73 14.70
N PHE A 417 7.37 -20.49 13.79
CA PHE A 417 6.92 -21.86 14.04
C PHE A 417 6.84 -22.65 12.74
N ASN A 418 6.80 -23.98 12.84
CA ASN A 418 6.59 -24.88 11.71
C ASN A 418 5.20 -25.53 11.75
N SER A 419 4.70 -25.90 10.57
CA SER A 419 3.46 -26.65 10.39
C SER A 419 3.64 -27.70 9.29
N THR A 420 3.21 -28.93 9.54
CA THR A 420 3.28 -30.05 8.59
C THR A 420 1.90 -30.44 8.10
N THR A 421 1.74 -30.59 6.78
CA THR A 421 0.45 -30.95 6.17
C THR A 421 0.64 -31.62 4.81
N SER A 422 -0.22 -32.59 4.51
CA SER A 422 -0.34 -33.26 3.20
C SER A 422 -1.44 -32.65 2.31
N SER A 423 -2.14 -31.60 2.77
CA SER A 423 -3.20 -30.96 2.00
C SER A 423 -2.65 -30.17 0.80
N GLN A 424 -3.32 -30.31 -0.35
CA GLN A 424 -3.05 -29.45 -1.52
C GLN A 424 -3.55 -28.01 -1.35
N ALA A 425 -4.47 -27.77 -0.40
CA ALA A 425 -4.94 -26.44 -0.03
C ALA A 425 -4.99 -26.31 1.50
N PRO A 426 -3.85 -26.07 2.19
CA PRO A 426 -3.84 -25.89 3.63
C PRO A 426 -4.47 -24.58 4.07
N GLU A 427 -4.96 -24.57 5.31
CA GLU A 427 -5.52 -23.40 5.98
C GLU A 427 -4.88 -23.27 7.37
N MET A 428 -4.43 -22.07 7.73
CA MET A 428 -3.82 -21.77 9.02
C MET A 428 -4.32 -20.42 9.53
N CYS A 429 -4.99 -20.41 10.69
CA CYS A 429 -5.39 -19.19 11.38
C CYS A 429 -4.31 -18.77 12.38
N LEU A 430 -3.95 -17.49 12.36
CA LEU A 430 -2.92 -16.92 13.21
C LEU A 430 -3.55 -16.18 14.39
N ASP A 431 -3.00 -16.36 15.59
CA ASP A 431 -3.37 -15.57 16.77
C ASP A 431 -2.60 -14.25 16.76
N LEU A 432 -3.29 -13.17 16.39
CA LEU A 432 -2.71 -11.88 16.04
C LEU A 432 -3.34 -10.76 16.85
N HIS A 433 -2.51 -9.83 17.31
CA HIS A 433 -3.00 -8.67 18.05
C HIS A 433 -3.77 -7.71 17.12
N PRO A 434 -4.86 -7.09 17.59
CA PRO A 434 -5.64 -6.13 16.80
C PRO A 434 -4.84 -4.86 16.44
N GLY A 435 -5.33 -4.09 15.46
CA GLY A 435 -4.77 -2.80 15.04
C GLY A 435 -3.31 -2.86 14.52
N THR A 436 -2.84 -4.03 14.09
CA THR A 436 -1.41 -4.30 13.88
C THR A 436 -1.11 -4.69 12.44
N ASN A 437 0.00 -4.16 11.90
CA ASN A 437 0.46 -4.47 10.55
C ASN A 437 1.48 -5.62 10.65
N TYR A 438 1.15 -6.77 10.06
CA TYR A 438 2.03 -7.95 10.03
C TYR A 438 2.60 -8.19 8.63
N SER A 439 3.86 -8.60 8.61
CA SER A 439 4.52 -9.26 7.48
C SER A 439 4.65 -10.74 7.81
N VAL A 440 4.02 -11.61 7.01
CA VAL A 440 4.13 -13.06 7.16
C VAL A 440 5.00 -13.61 6.03
N SER A 441 6.13 -14.18 6.40
CA SER A 441 7.02 -14.95 5.53
C SER A 441 6.69 -16.44 5.67
N LEU A 442 6.31 -17.07 4.57
CA LEU A 442 5.95 -18.49 4.49
C LEU A 442 6.93 -19.24 3.58
N LEU A 443 7.78 -20.08 4.16
CA LEU A 443 8.76 -20.89 3.44
C LEU A 443 8.34 -22.37 3.45
N ALA A 444 8.11 -22.95 2.27
CA ALA A 444 7.99 -24.39 2.10
C ALA A 444 9.39 -25.01 2.04
N LEU A 445 9.70 -26.06 2.81
CA LEU A 445 11.04 -26.68 2.83
C LEU A 445 11.47 -27.28 1.48
N SER A 446 10.54 -27.53 0.56
CA SER A 446 10.83 -27.91 -0.83
C SER A 446 11.29 -26.76 -1.72
N SER A 447 11.31 -25.51 -1.23
CA SER A 447 11.57 -24.30 -2.03
C SER A 447 12.71 -23.45 -1.48
N GLU A 448 13.37 -22.71 -2.36
CA GLU A 448 14.50 -21.83 -2.03
C GLU A 448 14.07 -20.42 -1.60
N LEU A 449 12.84 -19.99 -1.91
CA LEU A 449 12.35 -18.64 -1.67
C LEU A 449 11.06 -18.62 -0.81
N PRO A 450 10.99 -17.78 0.23
CA PRO A 450 9.77 -17.59 1.01
C PRO A 450 8.75 -16.74 0.26
N VAL A 451 7.47 -17.03 0.44
CA VAL A 451 6.38 -16.15 0.02
C VAL A 451 6.09 -15.17 1.15
N VAL A 452 6.32 -13.89 0.90
CA VAL A 452 6.02 -12.82 1.87
C VAL A 452 4.70 -12.15 1.51
N ILE A 453 3.79 -12.06 2.49
CA ILE A 453 2.53 -11.31 2.40
C ILE A 453 2.44 -10.29 3.54
N SER A 454 1.71 -9.20 3.30
CA SER A 454 1.32 -8.25 4.34
C SER A 454 -0.17 -8.39 4.68
N LEU A 455 -0.51 -8.24 5.96
CA LEU A 455 -1.89 -8.24 6.45
C LEU A 455 -2.04 -7.25 7.61
N THR A 456 -3.25 -6.77 7.84
CA THR A 456 -3.56 -5.73 8.84
C THR A 456 -4.81 -6.12 9.62
N THR A 457 -4.66 -6.40 10.92
CA THR A 457 -5.78 -6.80 11.80
C THR A 457 -6.64 -5.60 12.18
N GLN A 458 -7.98 -5.70 12.13
CA GLN A 458 -8.85 -4.60 12.56
C GLN A 458 -8.65 -4.20 14.04
N ILE A 459 -9.09 -2.99 14.40
CA ILE A 459 -9.16 -2.54 15.80
C ILE A 459 -10.34 -3.17 16.54
N THR A 460 -10.13 -3.47 17.81
CA THR A 460 -11.18 -3.91 18.74
C THR A 460 -11.54 -2.79 19.71
N GLU A 461 -12.54 -3.01 20.56
CA GLU A 461 -12.97 -2.04 21.59
C GLU A 461 -11.78 -1.60 22.46
N PRO A 462 -11.54 -0.29 22.65
CA PRO A 462 -10.45 0.17 23.48
C PRO A 462 -10.64 -0.27 24.94
N PRO A 463 -9.55 -0.51 25.69
CA PRO A 463 -9.65 -0.84 27.12
C PRO A 463 -10.45 0.23 27.87
N PRO A 464 -11.32 -0.16 28.82
CA PRO A 464 -12.21 0.78 29.50
C PRO A 464 -11.44 1.81 30.32
N PRO A 465 -11.98 3.03 30.51
CA PRO A 465 -11.32 4.04 31.32
C PRO A 465 -11.06 3.58 32.77
N GLU A 466 -9.80 3.67 33.20
CA GLU A 466 -9.43 3.51 34.61
C GLU A 466 -9.87 4.77 35.39
N VAL A 467 -11.10 4.76 35.91
CA VAL A 467 -11.68 5.84 36.71
C VAL A 467 -12.25 5.32 38.03
N GLU A 468 -12.00 6.07 39.11
CA GLU A 468 -12.67 5.85 40.41
C GLU A 468 -14.10 6.39 40.32
N PHE A 469 -15.08 5.57 40.74
CA PHE A 469 -16.50 5.95 40.72
C PHE A 469 -16.91 6.71 41.98
N PHE A 470 -17.59 7.85 41.80
CA PHE A 470 -18.10 8.67 42.91
C PHE A 470 -19.61 8.94 42.81
N THR A 471 -20.28 9.08 43.96
CA THR A 471 -21.61 9.68 44.04
C THR A 471 -21.54 10.96 44.86
N VAL A 472 -21.98 12.08 44.28
CA VAL A 472 -21.97 13.42 44.90
C VAL A 472 -23.40 13.79 45.26
N HIS A 473 -23.62 14.20 46.52
CA HIS A 473 -24.92 14.65 47.03
C HIS A 473 -24.84 16.13 47.44
N GLY A 474 -25.28 17.04 46.57
CA GLY A 474 -25.35 18.49 46.83
C GLY A 474 -24.04 19.17 47.25
N GLY A 475 -22.88 18.57 46.93
CA GLY A 475 -21.55 19.08 47.24
C GLY A 475 -20.75 19.48 46.00
N PRO A 476 -19.54 20.06 46.18
CA PRO A 476 -18.65 20.34 45.06
C PRO A 476 -18.24 19.05 44.35
N ILE A 477 -18.40 19.03 43.02
CA ILE A 477 -18.04 17.88 42.18
C ILE A 477 -16.50 17.77 42.17
N PRO A 478 -15.92 16.57 42.42
CA PRO A 478 -14.48 16.39 42.31
C PRO A 478 -14.00 16.64 40.88
N ARG A 479 -12.74 17.02 40.70
CA ARG A 479 -12.15 17.15 39.36
C ARG A 479 -11.94 15.77 38.75
N LEU A 480 -12.35 15.59 37.50
CA LEU A 480 -12.02 14.39 36.73
C LEU A 480 -10.52 14.39 36.46
N LYS A 481 -9.82 13.37 36.93
CA LYS A 481 -8.42 13.08 36.58
C LYS A 481 -8.40 12.14 35.38
N LEU A 482 -8.27 12.72 34.19
CA LEU A 482 -8.12 11.96 32.96
C LEU A 482 -6.66 11.51 32.79
N ARG A 483 -6.45 10.21 32.57
CA ARG A 483 -5.15 9.65 32.18
C ARG A 483 -5.20 9.11 30.76
N LYS A 484 -4.09 9.20 30.06
CA LYS A 484 -3.88 8.54 28.77
C LYS A 484 -3.76 7.02 28.98
N ILE A 485 -4.33 6.24 28.06
CA ILE A 485 -4.46 4.78 28.22
C ILE A 485 -3.62 4.04 27.17
N LYS A 486 -3.07 2.89 27.56
CA LYS A 486 -2.21 2.07 26.70
C LYS A 486 -2.99 1.56 25.48
N GLU A 487 -2.47 1.84 24.29
CA GLU A 487 -3.09 1.61 22.97
C GLU A 487 -3.09 0.12 22.55
N LYS A 488 -3.49 -0.77 23.46
CA LYS A 488 -3.45 -2.24 23.26
C LYS A 488 -4.29 -2.69 22.07
N ASN A 489 -5.49 -2.12 21.91
CA ASN A 489 -6.52 -2.64 21.01
C ASN A 489 -6.67 -1.85 19.69
N GLY A 490 -5.98 -0.71 19.60
CA GLY A 490 -6.00 0.26 18.51
C GLY A 490 -5.44 1.60 18.99
N PRO A 491 -5.13 2.54 18.07
CA PRO A 491 -4.73 3.90 18.43
C PRO A 491 -5.93 4.63 19.06
N ILE A 492 -5.70 5.41 20.11
CA ILE A 492 -6.74 6.23 20.73
C ILE A 492 -6.80 7.59 20.01
N SER A 493 -8.00 8.02 19.64
CA SER A 493 -8.22 9.20 18.80
C SER A 493 -8.74 10.37 19.63
N SER A 494 -9.75 10.14 20.47
CA SER A 494 -10.27 11.15 21.39
C SER A 494 -10.85 10.58 22.68
N TYR A 495 -10.89 11.43 23.69
CA TYR A 495 -11.59 11.28 24.95
C TYR A 495 -12.76 12.26 24.97
N GLN A 496 -13.97 11.80 25.31
CA GLN A 496 -15.18 12.60 25.39
C GLN A 496 -15.82 12.47 26.77
N ILE A 497 -16.28 13.60 27.33
CA ILE A 497 -17.04 13.62 28.58
C ILE A 497 -18.51 13.88 28.25
N LEU A 498 -19.37 12.93 28.63
CA LEU A 498 -20.81 12.96 28.40
C LEU A 498 -21.52 13.25 29.72
N VAL A 499 -22.48 14.18 29.70
CA VAL A 499 -23.35 14.51 30.83
C VAL A 499 -24.79 14.16 30.44
N LEU A 500 -25.32 13.11 31.07
CA LEU A 500 -26.64 12.55 30.79
C LEU A 500 -27.56 12.69 32.02
N PRO A 501 -28.89 12.81 31.87
CA PRO A 501 -29.80 12.65 33.00
C PRO A 501 -29.69 11.24 33.59
N LEU A 502 -29.67 11.12 34.92
CA LEU A 502 -29.45 9.83 35.61
C LEU A 502 -30.45 8.74 35.18
N ALA A 503 -31.70 9.13 34.92
CA ALA A 503 -32.76 8.24 34.44
C ALA A 503 -32.49 7.52 33.11
N ARG A 504 -31.49 7.96 32.31
CA ARG A 504 -31.08 7.31 31.06
C ARG A 504 -29.83 6.43 31.17
N GLN A 505 -29.20 6.30 32.34
CA GLN A 505 -27.97 5.50 32.49
C GLN A 505 -28.14 4.04 32.04
N SER A 506 -29.29 3.42 32.28
CA SER A 506 -29.62 2.05 31.85
C SER A 506 -29.99 1.90 30.37
N THR A 507 -30.22 3.02 29.66
CA THR A 507 -30.61 3.06 28.24
C THR A 507 -29.51 3.59 27.32
N PHE A 508 -28.35 3.96 27.89
CA PHE A 508 -27.25 4.55 27.13
C PHE A 508 -26.41 3.46 26.44
N LEU A 509 -26.22 3.61 25.13
CA LEU A 509 -25.34 2.77 24.31
C LEU A 509 -24.05 3.53 23.99
N CYS A 510 -22.90 2.97 24.33
CA CYS A 510 -21.60 3.63 24.16
C CYS A 510 -21.29 3.99 22.70
N ASP A 511 -21.71 3.14 21.76
CA ASP A 511 -21.49 3.30 20.31
C ASP A 511 -22.43 4.31 19.64
N SER A 512 -23.27 5.01 20.39
CA SER A 512 -24.19 6.01 19.81
C SER A 512 -23.43 7.23 19.24
N GLU A 513 -23.46 7.40 17.92
CA GLU A 513 -22.85 8.57 17.25
C GLU A 513 -23.56 9.90 17.53
N GLY A 514 -24.74 9.88 18.18
CA GLY A 514 -25.58 11.03 18.56
C GLY A 514 -24.98 11.94 19.65
N ALA A 515 -23.78 12.46 19.42
CA ALA A 515 -23.02 13.32 20.33
C ALA A 515 -23.50 14.78 20.27
N ASN A 516 -24.69 15.05 20.81
CA ASN A 516 -25.31 16.38 20.76
C ASN A 516 -24.51 17.43 21.54
N SER A 517 -24.36 18.61 20.94
CA SER A 517 -23.83 19.80 21.60
C SER A 517 -24.92 20.47 22.46
N PHE A 518 -24.51 21.15 23.54
CA PHE A 518 -25.44 21.84 24.46
C PHE A 518 -26.36 22.88 23.78
N PHE A 519 -25.94 23.45 22.65
CA PHE A 519 -26.73 24.41 21.85
C PHE A 519 -27.51 23.77 20.69
N SER A 520 -27.58 22.45 20.61
CA SER A 520 -28.42 21.76 19.62
C SER A 520 -29.91 21.93 19.95
N ASN A 521 -30.76 22.00 18.93
CA ASN A 521 -32.20 22.30 19.07
C ASN A 521 -33.03 21.11 19.61
N THR A 522 -32.39 20.15 20.30
CA THR A 522 -33.04 18.98 20.91
C THR A 522 -33.48 19.28 22.34
N THR A 523 -34.44 18.52 22.85
CA THR A 523 -34.99 18.71 24.20
C THR A 523 -33.94 18.50 25.29
N ASP A 524 -34.13 19.19 26.42
CA ASP A 524 -33.28 19.18 27.65
C ASP A 524 -33.30 17.84 28.43
N ALA A 525 -33.41 16.72 27.70
CA ALA A 525 -33.67 15.36 28.14
C ALA A 525 -32.72 14.32 27.51
N ASP A 526 -32.02 14.67 26.42
CA ASP A 526 -31.14 13.72 25.70
C ASP A 526 -29.69 13.70 26.22
N GLY A 527 -29.28 14.71 26.98
CA GLY A 527 -27.91 14.89 27.47
C GLY A 527 -27.03 15.68 26.50
N TYR A 528 -25.76 15.91 26.87
CA TYR A 528 -24.80 16.67 26.05
C TYR A 528 -23.36 16.19 26.24
N VAL A 529 -22.52 16.44 25.23
CA VAL A 529 -21.06 16.36 25.40
C VAL A 529 -20.58 17.65 26.10
N ALA A 530 -19.93 17.49 27.24
CA ALA A 530 -19.31 18.59 28.00
C ALA A 530 -17.89 18.92 27.51
N ALA A 531 -17.16 17.92 27.01
CA ALA A 531 -15.80 18.09 26.48
C ALA A 531 -15.43 17.03 25.43
N GLU A 532 -14.59 17.41 24.47
CA GLU A 532 -13.83 16.50 23.60
C GLU A 532 -12.36 16.92 23.57
N LEU A 533 -11.47 15.95 23.80
CA LEU A 533 -10.02 16.11 23.81
C LEU A 533 -9.41 15.09 22.85
N LEU A 534 -8.47 15.50 22.00
CA LEU A 534 -7.74 14.57 21.13
C LEU A 534 -6.67 13.86 21.97
N ALA A 535 -6.43 12.57 21.71
CA ALA A 535 -5.54 11.76 22.57
C ALA A 535 -4.09 12.26 22.63
N LYS A 536 -3.64 12.96 21.57
CA LYS A 536 -2.35 13.68 21.48
C LYS A 536 -2.22 14.88 22.43
N ASP A 537 -3.34 15.45 22.89
CA ASP A 537 -3.37 16.63 23.76
C ASP A 537 -3.54 16.25 25.25
N VAL A 538 -3.64 14.95 25.56
CA VAL A 538 -3.72 14.41 26.92
C VAL A 538 -2.32 13.97 27.38
N PRO A 539 -1.77 14.53 28.47
CA PRO A 539 -0.46 14.13 29.00
C PRO A 539 -0.49 12.74 29.65
N ASP A 540 0.69 12.11 29.75
CA ASP A 540 0.81 10.74 30.27
C ASP A 540 0.57 10.64 31.80
N ASP A 541 0.81 11.71 32.58
CA ASP A 541 0.65 11.73 34.05
C ASP A 541 -0.82 11.75 34.52
N ALA A 542 -1.49 12.89 34.30
CA ALA A 542 -2.93 13.15 34.43
C ALA A 542 -3.26 14.59 33.96
N MET A 543 -4.49 14.79 33.47
CA MET A 543 -5.11 16.11 33.27
C MET A 543 -6.31 16.26 34.20
N GLU A 544 -6.46 17.40 34.87
CA GLU A 544 -7.65 17.72 35.68
C GLU A 544 -8.68 18.53 34.89
N ILE A 545 -9.94 18.12 34.95
CA ILE A 545 -11.08 18.78 34.29
C ILE A 545 -12.20 19.00 35.33
N SER A 546 -12.77 20.21 35.36
CA SER A 546 -13.90 20.54 36.24
C SER A 546 -15.19 20.46 35.43
N ILE A 547 -16.26 19.82 35.93
CA ILE A 547 -17.52 19.74 35.17
C ILE A 547 -18.41 20.95 35.47
N GLY A 548 -18.93 21.58 34.42
CA GLY A 548 -19.78 22.76 34.51
C GLY A 548 -19.05 24.10 34.67
N ASP A 549 -17.76 24.17 34.36
CA ASP A 549 -16.92 25.35 34.55
C ASP A 549 -17.13 26.48 33.51
N ARG A 550 -18.00 26.27 32.52
CA ARG A 550 -18.34 27.23 31.45
C ARG A 550 -17.20 27.48 30.45
N LEU A 551 -16.19 26.62 30.39
CA LEU A 551 -15.15 26.65 29.37
C LEU A 551 -15.54 25.87 28.11
N TYR A 552 -14.76 26.04 27.05
CA TYR A 552 -14.86 25.24 25.83
C TYR A 552 -13.73 24.21 25.77
N TYR A 553 -14.07 22.97 25.46
CA TYR A 553 -13.14 21.87 25.28
C TYR A 553 -13.35 21.26 23.88
N GLY A 554 -12.40 21.56 22.98
CA GLY A 554 -12.58 21.35 21.56
C GLY A 554 -13.73 22.23 21.03
N LYS A 555 -14.74 21.60 20.44
CA LYS A 555 -15.95 22.24 19.90
C LYS A 555 -17.15 22.28 20.87
N TYR A 556 -17.01 21.72 22.07
CA TYR A 556 -18.11 21.58 23.02
C TYR A 556 -18.00 22.55 24.19
N TYR A 557 -19.16 22.94 24.73
CA TYR A 557 -19.29 23.88 25.84
C TYR A 557 -19.62 23.12 27.13
N ASN A 558 -18.80 23.31 28.15
CA ASN A 558 -18.95 22.66 29.45
C ASN A 558 -20.00 23.38 30.31
N ALA A 559 -21.26 23.24 29.90
CA ALA A 559 -22.39 23.89 30.53
C ALA A 559 -22.56 23.48 32.00
N PRO A 560 -22.96 24.41 32.90
CA PRO A 560 -23.18 24.12 34.31
C PRO A 560 -24.37 23.17 34.51
N LEU A 561 -24.23 22.23 35.45
CA LEU A 561 -25.33 21.36 35.86
C LEU A 561 -26.47 22.17 36.49
N LYS A 562 -27.72 21.75 36.25
CA LYS A 562 -28.91 22.42 36.77
C LYS A 562 -29.26 21.88 38.16
N ILE A 563 -29.54 22.79 39.09
CA ILE A 563 -30.10 22.45 40.41
C ILE A 563 -31.47 21.78 40.20
N GLY A 564 -31.82 20.80 41.01
CA GLY A 564 -33.04 19.99 40.89
C GLY A 564 -33.01 18.91 39.80
N LYS A 565 -31.83 18.54 39.28
CA LYS A 565 -31.65 17.44 38.32
C LYS A 565 -30.51 16.50 38.71
N ASP A 566 -30.78 15.20 38.63
CA ASP A 566 -29.78 14.15 38.79
C ASP A 566 -29.07 13.85 37.47
N TYR A 567 -27.74 13.74 37.51
CA TYR A 567 -26.87 13.52 36.36
C TYR A 567 -25.98 12.30 36.51
N CYS A 568 -25.68 11.65 35.39
CA CYS A 568 -24.67 10.62 35.23
C CYS A 568 -23.60 11.14 34.27
N ILE A 569 -22.34 11.08 34.69
CA ILE A 569 -21.18 11.59 33.95
C ILE A 569 -20.34 10.40 33.48
N ILE A 570 -20.25 10.25 32.15
CA ILE A 570 -19.63 9.11 31.48
C ILE A 570 -18.41 9.59 30.70
N LEU A 571 -17.28 8.91 30.90
CA LEU A 571 -16.08 9.08 30.09
C LEU A 571 -16.12 8.06 28.95
N ARG A 572 -16.15 8.55 27.71
CA ARG A 572 -16.06 7.75 26.49
C ARG A 572 -14.69 7.91 25.84
N ILE A 573 -14.11 6.78 25.42
CA ILE A 573 -12.90 6.70 24.62
C ILE A 573 -13.30 6.32 23.20
N THR A 574 -12.70 6.97 22.20
CA THR A 574 -12.85 6.62 20.78
C THR A 574 -11.51 6.16 20.22
N SER A 575 -11.49 4.96 19.65
CA SER A 575 -10.41 4.48 18.78
C SER A 575 -10.90 4.50 17.33
N GLU A 576 -10.18 5.20 16.45
CA GLU A 576 -10.50 5.32 15.02
C GLU A 576 -9.28 4.97 14.17
N TRP A 577 -9.42 3.96 13.31
CA TRP A 577 -8.38 3.55 12.36
C TRP A 577 -9.01 2.97 11.09
N ASN A 578 -8.44 3.28 9.92
CA ASN A 578 -8.94 2.83 8.61
C ASN A 578 -10.46 3.06 8.39
N LYS A 579 -11.02 4.14 8.94
CA LYS A 579 -12.46 4.51 8.99
C LYS A 579 -13.34 3.59 9.86
N VAL A 580 -12.77 2.59 10.54
CA VAL A 580 -13.44 1.82 11.58
C VAL A 580 -13.36 2.62 12.87
N ARG A 581 -14.47 2.67 13.63
CA ARG A 581 -14.56 3.30 14.95
C ARG A 581 -14.95 2.26 15.98
N ARG A 582 -14.33 2.35 17.16
CA ARG A 582 -14.63 1.52 18.33
C ARG A 582 -14.66 2.40 19.57
N TYR A 583 -15.66 2.18 20.42
CA TYR A 583 -15.89 2.98 21.61
C TYR A 583 -15.70 2.16 22.89
N SER A 584 -15.42 2.82 23.99
CA SER A 584 -15.45 2.21 25.33
C SER A 584 -15.81 3.27 26.36
N CYS A 585 -16.66 2.91 27.32
CA CYS A 585 -17.29 3.86 28.24
C CYS A 585 -17.20 3.39 29.69
N ALA A 586 -16.87 4.30 30.61
CA ALA A 586 -17.02 4.09 32.04
C ALA A 586 -17.82 5.23 32.67
N VAL A 587 -18.68 4.89 33.64
CA VAL A 587 -19.35 5.88 34.48
C VAL A 587 -18.36 6.36 35.53
N TRP A 588 -18.04 7.64 35.53
CA TRP A 588 -17.12 8.24 36.51
C TRP A 588 -17.86 8.79 37.73
N ALA A 589 -19.00 9.48 37.52
CA ALA A 589 -19.72 10.08 38.64
C ALA A 589 -21.24 10.08 38.45
N GLN A 590 -21.97 9.87 39.55
CA GLN A 590 -23.38 10.27 39.67
C GLN A 590 -23.46 11.54 40.53
N VAL A 591 -24.04 12.61 40.00
CA VAL A 591 -24.37 13.82 40.76
C VAL A 591 -25.86 13.77 41.04
N LYS A 592 -26.22 13.67 42.31
CA LYS A 592 -27.62 13.64 42.77
C LYS A 592 -27.89 14.89 43.58
N ASP A 593 -29.00 15.56 43.33
CA ASP A 593 -29.34 16.73 44.14
C ASP A 593 -29.88 16.28 45.50
N SER A 594 -29.21 16.66 46.59
CA SER A 594 -29.74 16.50 47.95
C SER A 594 -30.75 17.61 48.29
N SER A 595 -31.68 17.83 47.36
CA SER A 595 -32.94 18.51 47.64
C SER A 595 -33.59 17.81 48.86
N LEU A 596 -33.71 18.55 49.96
CA LEU A 596 -33.94 17.97 51.28
C LEU A 596 -35.25 17.17 51.26
N THR A 597 -35.16 15.85 51.44
CA THR A 597 -36.36 15.00 51.41
C THR A 597 -37.35 15.49 52.46
N LEU A 598 -38.63 15.58 52.08
CA LEU A 598 -39.70 16.19 52.88
C LEU A 598 -39.87 15.54 54.28
N GLN A 599 -39.30 14.35 54.47
CA GLN A 599 -39.24 13.58 55.69
C GLN A 599 -38.41 14.25 56.81
N GLN A 600 -37.38 15.06 56.49
CA GLN A 600 -36.53 15.70 57.51
C GLN A 600 -37.15 16.97 58.13
N MET A 601 -38.06 17.66 57.43
CA MET A 601 -38.83 18.78 58.00
C MET A 601 -39.73 18.37 59.17
N VAL A 602 -40.22 17.12 59.19
CA VAL A 602 -41.09 16.60 60.26
C VAL A 602 -40.31 16.39 61.57
N GLY A 603 -39.04 15.98 61.49
CA GLY A 603 -38.22 15.71 62.68
C GLY A 603 -37.89 16.96 63.50
N VAL A 604 -37.61 18.09 62.85
CA VAL A 604 -37.24 19.35 63.53
C VAL A 604 -38.44 19.97 64.26
N GLY A 605 -39.65 19.85 63.70
CA GLY A 605 -40.89 20.30 64.34
C GLY A 605 -41.24 19.51 65.60
N LEU A 606 -41.09 18.19 65.59
CA LEU A 606 -41.37 17.36 66.77
C LEU A 606 -40.33 17.57 67.90
N GLY A 607 -39.04 17.67 67.56
CA GLY A 607 -37.99 17.90 68.56
C GLY A 607 -38.15 19.23 69.29
N SER A 608 -38.50 20.30 68.58
CA SER A 608 -38.70 21.63 69.18
C SER A 608 -39.93 21.69 70.08
N VAL A 609 -41.05 21.05 69.70
CA VAL A 609 -42.24 20.94 70.57
C VAL A 609 -41.93 20.16 71.86
N VAL A 610 -41.20 19.04 71.77
CA VAL A 610 -40.82 18.26 72.98
C VAL A 610 -39.93 19.07 73.92
N VAL A 611 -38.94 19.83 73.41
CA VAL A 611 -38.09 20.69 74.25
C VAL A 611 -38.90 21.79 74.94
N VAL A 612 -39.84 22.43 74.24
CA VAL A 612 -40.72 23.45 74.85
C VAL A 612 -41.62 22.85 75.94
N ILE A 613 -42.17 21.65 75.73
CA ILE A 613 -42.98 20.94 76.74
C ILE A 613 -42.13 20.56 77.96
N VAL A 614 -40.91 20.06 77.77
CA VAL A 614 -40.01 19.71 78.89
C VAL A 614 -39.60 20.94 79.68
N LEU A 615 -39.26 22.06 79.02
CA LEU A 615 -38.95 23.32 79.71
C LEU A 615 -40.17 23.89 80.45
N ALA A 616 -41.38 23.78 79.89
CA ALA A 616 -42.61 24.16 80.57
C ALA A 616 -42.85 23.29 81.82
N PHE A 617 -42.73 21.96 81.72
CA PHE A 617 -42.85 21.05 82.87
C PHE A 617 -41.81 21.32 83.97
N LEU A 618 -40.56 21.61 83.60
CA LEU A 618 -39.51 21.98 84.55
C LEU A 618 -39.80 23.33 85.23
N SER A 619 -40.35 24.31 84.51
CA SER A 619 -40.74 25.58 85.13
C SER A 619 -41.93 25.43 86.09
N PHE A 620 -42.93 24.60 85.73
CA PHE A 620 -44.04 24.25 86.63
C PHE A 620 -43.57 23.47 87.86
N SER A 621 -42.65 22.50 87.73
CA SER A 621 -42.15 21.75 88.90
C SER A 621 -41.29 22.61 89.83
N ALA A 622 -40.50 23.56 89.29
CA ALA A 622 -39.78 24.54 90.09
C ALA A 622 -40.73 25.50 90.83
N MET A 623 -41.78 25.99 90.16
CA MET A 623 -42.78 26.87 90.78
C MET A 623 -43.57 26.14 91.88
N TRP A 624 -43.93 24.88 91.64
CA TRP A 624 -44.59 24.00 92.63
C TRP A 624 -43.71 23.76 93.87
N TYR A 625 -42.40 23.51 93.67
CA TYR A 625 -41.44 23.39 94.77
C TYR A 625 -41.38 24.66 95.63
N VAL A 626 -41.30 25.84 95.00
CA VAL A 626 -41.27 27.12 95.71
C VAL A 626 -42.55 27.39 96.50
N THR A 627 -43.72 26.95 96.02
CA THR A 627 -44.97 27.04 96.80
C THR A 627 -45.07 26.03 97.95
N LEU A 628 -44.41 24.87 97.86
CA LEU A 628 -44.34 23.89 98.95
C LEU A 628 -43.39 24.35 100.07
N SER A 629 -42.24 24.93 99.71
CA SER A 629 -41.30 25.58 100.64
C SER A 629 -41.83 26.88 101.27
N PHE A 630 -43.13 27.16 101.17
CA PHE A 630 -43.83 28.23 101.87
C PHE A 630 -45.00 27.71 102.74
N PHE A 631 -45.14 26.38 102.89
CA PHE A 631 -46.20 25.74 103.67
C PHE A 631 -45.71 24.66 104.66
N GLU A 632 -44.41 24.36 104.70
CA GLU A 632 -43.76 23.61 105.77
C GLU A 632 -42.60 24.44 106.36
N GLU A 633 -42.80 24.90 107.60
CA GLU A 633 -41.92 25.70 108.50
C GLU A 633 -41.55 27.14 108.07
#